data_AF-A0A752MM88-F1
#
_entry.id   AF-A0A752MM88-F1
#
_cell.length_a   1.000
_cell.length_b   1.000
_cell.length_c   1.000
_cell.angle_alpha   90.00
_cell.angle_beta   90.00
_cell.angle_gamma   90.00
#
_symmetry.space_group_name_H-M   'P 1'
#
loop_
_entity.id
_entity.type
_entity.pdbx_description
1 polymer ?
#
loop_
_entity_poly.entity_id
_entity_poly.type
_entity_poly.pdbx_seq_one_letter_code
_entity_poly.pdbx_strand_id
1 'polypeptide(L)'
;MGLLDSIIKEIKENQHIKPLVIYFSFFVGGGAIVYLAMQFLIVQGLSYTIDNLTKDRDFYHQQNSELREQLAKNVSENEHKNSIQIDKIISLYQKQLNDYEIKNKQLSQTVESQKNQLAELLYNAKLTSNNNREKNISVLKKDLAALDYDIKQLYSKQSLLGADYGYSQKECDKANPVGYSNTCEQASKTKYLLESVNEQIKSQLDKRKFMQEELLSIQKSNIN
;
A
#
# COMPACT_ATOMS: atom_id res chain seq x y z
N MET A 1 21.84 126.29 32.31
CA MET A 1 22.28 125.83 30.97
C MET A 1 23.56 125.05 31.17
N GLY A 2 23.47 123.73 31.04
CA GLY A 2 24.51 122.80 31.47
C GLY A 2 25.68 122.74 30.48
N LEU A 3 26.84 122.32 30.96
CA LEU A 3 28.10 122.14 30.21
C LEU A 3 27.92 121.52 28.81
N LEU A 4 26.96 120.60 28.65
CA LEU A 4 26.61 119.97 27.38
C LEU A 4 26.09 120.97 26.33
N ASP A 5 25.26 121.94 26.69
CA ASP A 5 24.79 122.97 25.76
C ASP A 5 25.94 123.89 25.30
N SER A 6 26.91 124.15 26.19
CA SER A 6 28.09 124.96 25.88
C SER A 6 29.03 124.23 24.91
N ILE A 7 29.28 122.94 25.16
CA ILE A 7 30.08 122.08 24.28
C ILE A 7 29.41 121.93 22.90
N ILE A 8 28.08 121.75 22.86
CA ILE A 8 27.32 121.67 21.60
C ILE A 8 27.41 122.99 20.82
N LYS A 9 27.38 124.14 21.50
CA LYS A 9 27.51 125.45 20.85
C LYS A 9 28.92 125.67 20.29
N GLU A 10 29.95 125.28 21.02
CA GLU A 10 31.36 125.40 20.62
C GLU A 10 31.75 124.47 19.46
N ILE A 11 31.19 123.25 19.43
CA ILE A 11 31.31 122.33 18.28
C ILE A 11 30.59 122.87 17.03
N LYS A 12 29.51 123.65 17.21
CA LYS A 12 28.70 124.20 16.11
C LYS A 12 29.33 125.44 15.46
N GLU A 13 30.08 126.24 16.22
CA GLU A 13 30.75 127.45 15.74
C GLU A 13 32.16 127.19 15.17
N ASN A 14 32.83 126.11 15.56
CA ASN A 14 34.21 125.84 15.13
C ASN A 14 34.29 125.20 13.72
N GLN A 15 34.82 125.96 12.75
CA GLN A 15 34.88 125.55 11.33
C GLN A 15 35.72 124.29 11.06
N HIS A 16 36.65 123.93 11.94
CA HIS A 16 37.55 122.78 11.74
C HIS A 16 36.98 121.44 12.27
N ILE A 17 35.96 121.45 13.14
CA ILE A 17 35.41 120.22 13.76
C ILE A 17 34.25 119.62 12.95
N LYS A 18 33.53 120.45 12.18
CA LYS A 18 32.41 120.00 11.32
C LYS A 18 32.78 118.87 10.35
N PRO A 19 33.92 118.92 9.63
CA PRO A 19 34.29 117.85 8.72
C PRO A 19 34.57 116.54 9.46
N LEU A 20 35.14 116.62 10.67
CA LEU A 20 35.53 115.45 11.47
C LEU A 20 34.30 114.69 12.00
N VAL A 21 33.30 115.41 12.49
CA VAL A 21 32.02 114.83 12.96
C VAL A 21 31.25 114.19 11.79
N ILE A 22 31.25 114.85 10.63
CA ILE A 22 30.68 114.31 9.40
C ILE A 22 31.42 113.02 9.01
N TYR A 23 32.76 113.03 9.00
CA TYR A 23 33.57 111.85 8.67
C TYR A 23 33.31 110.69 9.63
N PHE A 24 33.23 110.95 10.93
CA PHE A 24 32.90 109.94 11.95
C PHE A 24 31.49 109.38 11.77
N SER A 25 30.52 110.21 11.41
CA SER A 25 29.14 109.78 11.12
C SER A 25 29.06 108.89 9.87
N PHE A 26 29.86 109.18 8.83
CA PHE A 26 30.00 108.32 7.66
C PHE A 26 30.69 106.99 7.99
N PHE A 27 31.71 107.00 8.85
CA PHE A 27 32.46 105.79 9.22
C PHE A 27 31.61 104.84 10.09
N VAL A 28 30.92 105.36 11.10
CA VAL A 28 30.04 104.58 11.98
C VAL A 28 28.79 104.12 11.23
N GLY A 29 28.21 104.98 10.38
CA GLY A 29 27.08 104.62 9.51
C GLY A 29 27.44 103.56 8.47
N GLY A 30 28.63 103.66 7.87
CA GLY A 30 29.13 102.67 6.91
C GLY A 30 29.32 101.28 7.53
N GLY A 31 29.86 101.19 8.75
CA GLY A 31 30.01 99.92 9.47
C GLY A 31 28.69 99.24 9.79
N ALA A 32 27.66 100.01 10.18
CA ALA A 32 26.32 99.48 10.45
C ALA A 32 25.64 98.92 9.19
N ILE A 33 25.82 99.58 8.04
CA ILE A 33 25.28 99.13 6.75
C ILE A 33 25.94 97.82 6.30
N VAL A 34 27.27 97.71 6.44
CA VAL A 34 28.01 96.47 6.10
C VAL A 34 27.57 95.32 7.02
N TYR A 35 27.39 95.57 8.31
CA TYR A 35 26.91 94.56 9.25
C TYR A 35 25.49 94.06 8.90
N LEU A 36 24.56 94.96 8.59
CA LEU A 36 23.20 94.60 8.17
C LEU A 36 23.18 93.84 6.84
N ALA A 37 24.01 94.25 5.87
CA ALA A 37 24.15 93.54 4.60
C ALA A 37 24.71 92.12 4.78
N MET A 38 25.70 91.95 5.67
CA MET A 38 26.27 90.64 5.99
C MET A 38 25.25 89.73 6.70
N GLN A 39 24.48 90.27 7.65
CA GLN A 39 23.39 89.53 8.30
C GLN A 39 22.31 89.11 7.30
N PHE A 40 21.94 89.99 6.37
CA PHE A 40 20.97 89.67 5.32
C PHE A 40 21.45 88.53 4.40
N LEU A 41 22.73 88.56 3.98
CA LEU A 41 23.32 87.48 3.19
C LEU A 41 23.39 86.15 3.97
N ILE A 42 23.71 86.19 5.27
CA ILE A 42 23.73 85.01 6.13
C ILE A 42 22.32 84.42 6.27
N VAL A 43 21.31 85.26 6.52
CA VAL A 43 19.91 84.82 6.66
C VAL A 43 19.40 84.25 5.34
N GLN A 44 19.70 84.87 4.19
CA GLN A 44 19.33 84.31 2.89
C GLN A 44 19.99 82.96 2.60
N GLY A 45 21.28 82.83 2.92
CA GLY A 45 22.00 81.56 2.78
C GLY A 45 21.39 80.45 3.63
N LEU A 46 21.08 80.74 4.90
CA LEU A 46 20.43 79.80 5.81
C LEU A 46 19.01 79.43 5.35
N SER A 47 18.20 80.40 4.92
CA SER A 47 16.85 80.13 4.38
C SER A 47 16.91 79.24 3.15
N TYR A 48 17.85 79.48 2.23
CA TYR A 48 18.06 78.62 1.06
C TYR A 48 18.46 77.20 1.46
N THR A 49 19.35 77.05 2.43
CA THR A 49 19.73 75.73 2.97
C THR A 49 18.55 75.04 3.63
N ILE A 50 17.75 75.75 4.42
CA ILE A 50 16.54 75.20 5.07
C ILE A 50 15.51 74.75 4.04
N ASP A 51 15.28 75.54 2.99
CA ASP A 51 14.35 75.18 1.91
C ASP A 51 14.81 73.93 1.15
N ASN A 52 16.10 73.83 0.85
CA ASN A 52 16.66 72.63 0.19
C ASN A 52 16.57 71.39 1.10
N LEU A 53 16.93 71.52 2.39
CA LEU A 53 16.80 70.42 3.35
C LEU A 53 15.34 70.00 3.55
N THR A 54 14.41 70.95 3.48
CA THR A 54 12.97 70.67 3.57
C THR A 54 12.49 69.90 2.34
N LYS A 55 12.90 70.31 1.13
CA LYS A 55 12.60 69.59 -0.11
C LYS A 55 13.17 68.17 -0.10
N ASP A 56 14.41 68.01 0.33
CA ASP A 56 15.04 66.69 0.44
C ASP A 56 14.29 65.81 1.44
N ARG A 57 13.96 66.35 2.62
CA ARG A 57 13.17 65.64 3.63
C ARG A 57 11.82 65.17 3.07
N ASP A 58 11.10 66.05 2.38
CA ASP A 58 9.78 65.73 1.84
C ASP A 58 9.89 64.69 0.70
N PHE A 59 10.92 64.80 -0.15
CA PHE A 59 11.24 63.81 -1.17
C PHE A 59 11.53 62.43 -0.55
N TYR A 60 12.40 62.35 0.46
CA TYR A 60 12.70 61.09 1.15
C TYR A 60 11.50 60.54 1.90
N HIS A 61 10.64 61.37 2.48
CA HIS A 61 9.40 60.91 3.10
C HIS A 61 8.45 60.30 2.07
N GLN A 62 8.27 60.94 0.93
CA GLN A 62 7.43 60.40 -0.15
C GLN A 62 7.99 59.07 -0.66
N GLN A 63 9.29 59.01 -0.97
CA GLN A 63 9.91 57.79 -1.46
C GLN A 63 9.81 56.64 -0.44
N ASN A 64 10.02 56.92 0.84
CA ASN A 64 9.85 55.93 1.90
C ASN A 64 8.39 55.48 2.06
N SER A 65 7.43 56.37 1.88
CA SER A 65 6.01 56.03 1.92
C SER A 65 5.65 55.09 0.77
N GLU A 66 6.06 55.41 -0.45
CA GLU A 66 5.83 54.58 -1.65
C GLU A 66 6.48 53.20 -1.51
N LEU A 67 7.73 53.14 -1.01
CA LEU A 67 8.43 51.88 -0.74
C LEU A 67 7.71 51.03 0.31
N ARG A 68 7.21 51.64 1.39
CA ARG A 68 6.46 50.93 2.43
C ARG A 68 5.15 50.38 1.90
N GLU A 69 4.43 51.14 1.07
CA GLU A 69 3.18 50.70 0.46
C GLU A 69 3.41 49.53 -0.52
N GLN A 70 4.43 49.64 -1.39
CA GLN A 70 4.81 48.56 -2.29
C GLN A 70 5.24 47.29 -1.54
N LEU A 71 6.02 47.45 -0.47
CA LEU A 71 6.42 46.31 0.37
C LEU A 71 5.22 45.66 1.04
N ALA A 72 4.32 46.43 1.64
CA ALA A 72 3.11 45.91 2.27
C ALA A 72 2.24 45.14 1.27
N LYS A 73 2.04 45.70 0.06
CA LYS A 73 1.28 45.05 -1.00
C LYS A 73 1.95 43.73 -1.44
N ASN A 74 3.26 43.74 -1.68
CA ASN A 74 4.02 42.54 -2.08
C ASN A 74 3.98 41.44 -1.01
N VAL A 75 4.08 41.81 0.27
CA VAL A 75 3.95 40.87 1.40
C VAL A 75 2.56 40.25 1.40
N SER A 76 1.50 41.06 1.32
CA SER A 76 0.12 40.54 1.32
C SER A 76 -0.19 39.66 0.11
N GLU A 77 0.32 40.00 -1.08
CA GLU A 77 0.11 39.21 -2.30
C GLU A 77 0.84 37.88 -2.22
N ASN A 78 2.07 37.86 -1.68
CA ASN A 78 2.83 36.63 -1.52
C ASN A 78 2.23 35.74 -0.42
N GLU A 79 1.78 36.32 0.69
CA GLU A 79 1.09 35.58 1.75
C GLU A 79 -0.19 34.93 1.22
N HIS A 80 -1.00 35.68 0.46
CA HIS A 80 -2.21 35.16 -0.16
C HIS A 80 -1.92 34.05 -1.18
N LYS A 81 -0.93 34.25 -2.06
CA LYS A 81 -0.50 33.21 -3.03
C LYS A 81 0.00 31.95 -2.33
N ASN A 82 0.78 32.09 -1.26
CA ASN A 82 1.26 30.95 -0.48
C ASN A 82 0.12 30.21 0.20
N SER A 83 -0.85 30.92 0.79
CA SER A 83 -2.04 30.30 1.39
C SER A 83 -2.81 29.45 0.37
N ILE A 84 -3.07 30.00 -0.83
CA ILE A 84 -3.75 29.26 -1.91
C ILE A 84 -2.96 28.01 -2.31
N GLN A 85 -1.64 28.11 -2.42
CA GLN A 85 -0.80 26.96 -2.76
C GLN A 85 -0.83 25.88 -1.66
N ILE A 86 -0.77 26.29 -0.39
CA ILE A 86 -0.86 25.37 0.75
C ILE A 86 -2.21 24.65 0.75
N ASP A 87 -3.33 25.37 0.58
CA ASP A 87 -4.67 24.78 0.52
C ASP A 87 -4.81 23.80 -0.66
N LYS A 88 -4.21 24.14 -1.81
CA LYS A 88 -4.16 23.24 -2.96
C LYS A 88 -3.35 21.97 -2.67
N ILE A 89 -2.22 22.09 -1.98
CA ILE A 89 -1.41 20.92 -1.58
C ILE A 89 -2.18 20.06 -0.58
N ILE A 90 -2.78 20.66 0.44
CA ILE A 90 -3.58 19.95 1.45
C ILE A 90 -4.73 19.19 0.79
N SER A 91 -5.49 19.84 -0.10
CA SER A 91 -6.60 19.18 -0.80
C SER A 91 -6.15 18.03 -1.71
N LEU A 92 -4.98 18.13 -2.36
CA LEU A 92 -4.40 17.03 -3.12
C LEU A 92 -4.02 15.84 -2.23
N TYR A 93 -3.38 16.09 -1.08
CA TYR A 93 -3.03 15.03 -0.12
C TYR A 93 -4.27 14.39 0.50
N GLN A 94 -5.28 15.17 0.86
CA GLN A 94 -6.56 14.65 1.36
C GLN A 94 -7.26 13.77 0.33
N LYS A 95 -7.27 14.19 -0.94
CA LYS A 95 -7.81 13.37 -2.03
C LYS A 95 -7.06 12.05 -2.18
N GLN A 96 -5.72 12.09 -2.17
CA GLN A 96 -4.91 10.87 -2.24
C GLN A 96 -5.18 9.94 -1.05
N LEU A 97 -5.24 10.47 0.17
CA LEU A 97 -5.55 9.68 1.36
C LEU A 97 -6.91 8.99 1.27
N ASN A 98 -7.94 9.71 0.82
CA ASN A 98 -9.27 9.14 0.63
C ASN A 98 -9.28 8.05 -0.47
N ASP A 99 -8.59 8.29 -1.58
CA ASP A 99 -8.44 7.28 -2.64
C ASP A 99 -7.72 6.01 -2.12
N TYR A 100 -6.70 6.17 -1.28
CA TYR A 100 -6.02 5.05 -0.63
C TYR A 100 -6.93 4.30 0.33
N GLU A 101 -7.71 5.01 1.14
CA GLU A 101 -8.66 4.41 2.09
C GLU A 101 -9.74 3.58 1.37
N ILE A 102 -10.31 4.12 0.29
CA ILE A 102 -11.29 3.43 -0.55
C ILE A 102 -10.67 2.17 -1.16
N LYS A 103 -9.47 2.27 -1.76
CA LYS A 103 -8.78 1.12 -2.35
C LYS A 103 -8.45 0.06 -1.31
N ASN A 104 -8.02 0.46 -0.11
CA ASN A 104 -7.70 -0.46 0.96
C ASN A 104 -8.96 -1.20 1.46
N LYS A 105 -10.09 -0.49 1.58
CA LYS A 105 -11.38 -1.10 1.92
C LYS A 105 -11.84 -2.10 0.87
N GLN A 106 -11.74 -1.75 -0.41
CA GLN A 106 -12.05 -2.67 -1.51
C GLN A 106 -11.15 -3.90 -1.49
N LEU A 107 -9.84 -3.71 -1.33
CA LEU A 107 -8.88 -4.81 -1.25
C LEU A 107 -9.20 -5.75 -0.08
N SER A 108 -9.49 -5.20 1.10
CA SER A 108 -9.88 -5.99 2.28
C SER A 108 -11.15 -6.80 2.02
N GLN A 109 -12.15 -6.23 1.34
CA GLN A 109 -13.38 -6.95 0.97
C GLN A 109 -13.10 -8.06 -0.06
N THR A 110 -12.23 -7.81 -1.04
CA THR A 110 -11.82 -8.80 -2.03
C THR A 110 -11.07 -9.96 -1.38
N VAL A 111 -10.12 -9.68 -0.49
CA VAL A 111 -9.36 -10.70 0.24
C VAL A 111 -10.29 -11.60 1.06
N GLU A 112 -11.24 -11.01 1.79
CA GLU A 112 -12.18 -11.79 2.60
C GLU A 112 -13.11 -12.64 1.73
N SER A 113 -13.60 -12.08 0.61
CA SER A 113 -14.39 -12.82 -0.38
C SER A 113 -13.63 -14.01 -0.95
N GLN A 114 -12.37 -13.81 -1.38
CA GLN A 114 -11.53 -14.87 -1.93
C GLN A 114 -11.20 -15.95 -0.89
N LYS A 115 -10.97 -15.56 0.36
CA LYS A 115 -10.75 -16.51 1.46
C LYS A 115 -11.98 -17.39 1.70
N ASN A 116 -13.18 -16.81 1.66
CA ASN A 116 -14.42 -17.56 1.82
C ASN A 116 -14.67 -18.50 0.63
N GLN A 117 -14.46 -18.03 -0.61
CA GLN A 117 -14.55 -18.86 -1.80
C GLN A 117 -13.56 -20.03 -1.76
N LEU A 118 -12.32 -19.79 -1.32
CA LEU A 118 -11.32 -20.85 -1.19
C LEU A 118 -11.73 -21.89 -0.14
N ALA A 119 -12.25 -21.45 1.00
CA ALA A 119 -12.74 -22.35 2.05
C ALA A 119 -13.89 -23.24 1.55
N GLU A 120 -14.84 -22.66 0.80
CA GLU A 120 -15.95 -23.38 0.18
C GLU A 120 -15.46 -24.40 -0.86
N LEU A 121 -14.53 -24.00 -1.74
CA LEU A 121 -13.94 -24.90 -2.73
C LEU A 121 -13.20 -26.08 -2.08
N LEU A 122 -12.41 -25.81 -1.04
CA LEU A 122 -11.70 -26.85 -0.29
C LEU A 122 -12.67 -27.82 0.38
N TYR A 123 -13.74 -27.30 0.99
CA TYR A 123 -14.77 -28.12 1.60
C TYR A 123 -15.47 -29.00 0.57
N ASN A 124 -15.90 -28.43 -0.56
CA ASN A 124 -16.59 -29.15 -1.62
C ASN A 124 -15.69 -30.20 -2.30
N ALA A 125 -14.41 -29.89 -2.50
CA ALA A 125 -13.43 -30.84 -3.01
C ALA A 125 -13.24 -32.03 -2.05
N LYS A 126 -13.13 -31.75 -0.75
CA LYS A 126 -13.01 -32.78 0.29
C LYS A 126 -14.27 -33.65 0.35
N LEU A 127 -15.45 -33.04 0.33
CA LEU A 127 -16.73 -33.74 0.34
C LEU A 127 -16.88 -34.65 -0.89
N THR A 128 -16.55 -34.15 -2.08
CA THR A 128 -16.61 -34.92 -3.33
C THR A 128 -15.64 -36.10 -3.30
N SER A 129 -14.41 -35.87 -2.82
CA SER A 129 -13.41 -36.92 -2.65
C SER A 129 -13.90 -38.01 -1.70
N ASN A 130 -14.45 -37.63 -0.54
CA ASN A 130 -15.01 -38.56 0.44
C ASN A 130 -16.18 -39.37 -0.14
N ASN A 131 -17.13 -38.71 -0.82
CA ASN A 131 -18.27 -39.39 -1.44
C ASN A 131 -17.84 -40.41 -2.50
N ASN A 132 -16.85 -40.06 -3.33
CA ASN A 132 -16.30 -40.98 -4.33
C ASN A 132 -15.58 -42.16 -3.66
N ARG A 133 -14.82 -41.92 -2.58
CA ARG A 133 -14.17 -42.99 -1.80
C ARG A 133 -15.20 -43.93 -1.16
N GLU A 134 -16.25 -43.39 -0.54
CA GLU A 134 -17.33 -44.19 0.06
C GLU A 134 -18.04 -45.06 -0.98
N LYS A 135 -18.32 -44.49 -2.16
CA LYS A 135 -18.90 -45.24 -3.28
C LYS A 135 -17.98 -46.39 -3.72
N ASN A 136 -16.68 -46.14 -3.86
CA ASN A 136 -15.71 -47.18 -4.24
C ASN A 136 -15.61 -48.28 -3.18
N ILE A 137 -15.56 -47.92 -1.90
CA ILE A 137 -15.58 -48.89 -0.79
C ILE A 137 -16.86 -49.73 -0.84
N SER A 138 -18.01 -49.11 -1.10
CA SER A 138 -19.28 -49.83 -1.18
C SER A 138 -19.31 -50.83 -2.34
N VAL A 139 -18.76 -50.47 -3.50
CA VAL A 139 -18.66 -51.38 -4.66
C VAL A 139 -17.73 -52.54 -4.34
N LEU A 140 -16.51 -52.25 -3.87
CA LEU A 140 -15.52 -53.27 -3.49
C LEU A 140 -16.08 -54.26 -2.46
N LYS A 141 -16.80 -53.78 -1.43
CA LYS A 141 -17.45 -54.66 -0.43
C LYS A 141 -18.46 -55.61 -1.05
N LYS A 142 -19.24 -55.14 -2.04
CA LYS A 142 -20.25 -55.95 -2.72
C LYS A 142 -19.59 -57.02 -3.60
N ASP A 143 -18.54 -56.65 -4.33
CA ASP A 143 -17.78 -57.57 -5.18
C ASP A 143 -17.04 -58.63 -4.35
N LEU A 144 -16.52 -58.25 -3.18
CA LEU A 144 -15.90 -59.19 -2.24
C LEU A 144 -16.89 -60.23 -1.72
N ALA A 145 -18.12 -59.81 -1.42
CA ALA A 145 -19.18 -60.72 -0.98
C ALA A 145 -19.62 -61.68 -2.09
N ALA A 146 -19.72 -61.20 -3.34
CA ALA A 146 -20.01 -62.04 -4.50
C ALA A 146 -18.88 -63.06 -4.74
N LEU A 147 -17.62 -62.61 -4.66
CA LEU A 147 -16.47 -63.47 -4.83
C LEU A 147 -16.37 -64.54 -3.72
N ASP A 148 -16.68 -64.20 -2.48
CA ASP A 148 -16.75 -65.16 -1.37
C ASP A 148 -17.84 -66.22 -1.60
N TYR A 149 -18.95 -65.86 -2.24
CA TYR A 149 -19.98 -66.82 -2.65
C TYR A 149 -19.47 -67.76 -3.75
N ASP A 150 -18.82 -67.22 -4.79
CA ASP A 150 -18.27 -68.02 -5.89
C ASP A 150 -17.20 -69.00 -5.41
N ILE A 151 -16.31 -68.55 -4.52
CA ILE A 151 -15.27 -69.39 -3.90
C ILE A 151 -15.92 -70.55 -3.13
N LYS A 152 -16.98 -70.29 -2.35
CA LYS A 152 -17.71 -71.35 -1.61
C LYS A 152 -18.33 -72.38 -2.57
N GLN A 153 -18.90 -71.93 -3.68
CA GLN A 153 -19.46 -72.84 -4.70
C GLN A 153 -18.38 -73.71 -5.34
N LEU A 154 -17.21 -73.12 -5.66
CA LEU A 154 -16.07 -73.86 -6.20
C LEU A 154 -15.55 -74.91 -5.21
N TYR A 155 -15.42 -74.58 -3.92
CA TYR A 155 -15.02 -75.55 -2.88
C TYR A 155 -16.03 -76.69 -2.73
N SER A 156 -17.33 -76.40 -2.80
CA SER A 156 -18.37 -77.44 -2.80
C SER A 156 -18.21 -78.40 -3.98
N LYS A 157 -18.02 -77.85 -5.19
CA LYS A 157 -17.78 -78.63 -6.41
C LYS A 157 -16.49 -79.45 -6.34
N GLN A 158 -15.42 -78.86 -5.81
CA GLN A 158 -14.13 -79.54 -5.59
C GLN A 158 -14.30 -80.75 -4.65
N SER A 159 -15.06 -80.59 -3.56
CA SER A 159 -15.32 -81.67 -2.60
C SER A 159 -16.07 -82.85 -3.25
N LEU A 160 -17.08 -82.55 -4.07
CA LEU A 160 -17.84 -83.57 -4.81
C LEU A 160 -16.95 -84.33 -5.80
N LEU A 161 -16.21 -83.60 -6.64
CA LEU A 161 -15.28 -84.20 -7.61
C LEU A 161 -14.16 -85.00 -6.94
N GLY A 162 -13.67 -84.55 -5.79
CA GLY A 162 -12.66 -85.28 -5.01
C GLY A 162 -13.17 -86.62 -4.48
N ALA A 163 -14.42 -86.65 -4.00
CA ALA A 163 -15.07 -87.89 -3.57
C ALA A 163 -15.29 -88.85 -4.76
N ASP A 164 -15.80 -88.35 -5.88
CA ASP A 164 -16.03 -89.14 -7.10
C ASP A 164 -14.73 -89.69 -7.68
N TYR A 165 -13.66 -88.88 -7.70
CA TYR A 165 -12.34 -89.29 -8.14
C TYR A 165 -11.78 -90.39 -7.22
N GLY A 166 -11.82 -90.17 -5.90
CA GLY A 166 -11.34 -91.14 -4.92
C GLY A 166 -12.06 -92.49 -4.98
N TYR A 167 -13.37 -92.48 -5.27
CA TYR A 167 -14.14 -93.71 -5.50
C TYR A 167 -13.75 -94.38 -6.83
N SER A 168 -13.78 -93.63 -7.94
CA SER A 168 -13.52 -94.15 -9.29
C SER A 168 -12.09 -94.69 -9.45
N GLN A 169 -11.11 -94.03 -8.84
CA GLN A 169 -9.71 -94.47 -8.83
C GLN A 169 -9.57 -95.82 -8.10
N LYS A 170 -10.17 -95.95 -6.90
CA LYS A 170 -10.13 -97.22 -6.14
C LYS A 170 -10.78 -98.38 -6.90
N GLU A 171 -11.88 -98.12 -7.62
CA GLU A 171 -12.53 -99.15 -8.43
C GLU A 171 -11.73 -99.48 -9.70
N CYS A 172 -11.08 -98.49 -10.31
CA CYS A 172 -10.14 -98.72 -11.41
C CYS A 172 -8.95 -99.59 -10.96
N ASP A 173 -8.35 -99.30 -9.81
CA ASP A 173 -7.20 -100.04 -9.28
C ASP A 173 -7.52 -101.51 -8.90
N LYS A 174 -8.81 -101.82 -8.64
CA LYS A 174 -9.29 -103.20 -8.40
C LYS A 174 -9.53 -104.00 -9.69
N ALA A 175 -9.71 -103.34 -10.84
CA ALA A 175 -10.02 -103.99 -12.10
C ALA A 175 -8.74 -104.55 -12.77
N ASN A 176 -8.75 -105.83 -13.13
CA ASN A 176 -7.63 -106.55 -13.76
C ASN A 176 -7.20 -105.89 -15.11
N PRO A 177 -5.92 -105.91 -15.54
CA PRO A 177 -5.36 -104.99 -16.55
C PRO A 177 -5.80 -105.16 -18.01
N VAL A 178 -6.76 -106.04 -18.33
CA VAL A 178 -6.96 -106.53 -19.72
C VAL A 178 -7.89 -105.66 -20.56
N GLY A 179 -8.33 -104.50 -20.05
CA GLY A 179 -9.00 -103.50 -20.87
C GLY A 179 -9.30 -102.24 -20.07
N TYR A 180 -9.04 -101.06 -20.64
CA TYR A 180 -9.47 -99.79 -20.07
C TYR A 180 -10.99 -99.85 -19.84
N SER A 181 -11.42 -100.08 -18.60
CA SER A 181 -12.83 -100.05 -18.24
C SER A 181 -13.32 -98.60 -18.24
N ASN A 182 -14.60 -98.40 -18.52
CA ASN A 182 -15.29 -97.10 -18.44
C ASN A 182 -14.98 -96.35 -17.11
N THR A 183 -14.74 -97.11 -16.03
CA THR A 183 -14.41 -96.60 -14.69
C THR A 183 -13.05 -95.90 -14.63
N CYS A 184 -12.02 -96.42 -15.32
CA CYS A 184 -10.70 -95.80 -15.37
C CYS A 184 -10.70 -94.52 -16.22
N GLU A 185 -11.48 -94.49 -17.30
CA GLU A 185 -11.66 -93.29 -18.13
C GLU A 185 -12.42 -92.20 -17.36
N GLN A 186 -13.44 -92.57 -16.59
CA GLN A 186 -14.12 -91.66 -15.66
C GLN A 186 -13.16 -91.11 -14.60
N ALA A 187 -12.30 -91.93 -13.99
CA ALA A 187 -11.31 -91.46 -13.01
C ALA A 187 -10.38 -90.39 -13.61
N SER A 188 -9.90 -90.61 -14.85
CA SER A 188 -9.07 -89.65 -15.57
C SER A 188 -9.81 -88.32 -15.87
N LYS A 189 -11.06 -88.40 -16.35
CA LYS A 189 -11.90 -87.20 -16.60
C LYS A 189 -12.17 -86.41 -15.32
N THR A 190 -12.52 -87.09 -14.22
CA THR A 190 -12.79 -86.44 -12.93
C THR A 190 -11.54 -85.79 -12.36
N LYS A 191 -10.36 -86.41 -12.53
CA LYS A 191 -9.07 -85.81 -12.15
C LYS A 191 -8.82 -84.49 -12.88
N TYR A 192 -8.99 -84.47 -14.21
CA TYR A 192 -8.82 -83.25 -15.01
C TYR A 192 -9.78 -82.13 -14.56
N LEU A 193 -11.05 -82.46 -14.32
CA LEU A 193 -12.04 -81.50 -13.83
C LEU A 193 -11.68 -80.99 -12.43
N LEU A 194 -11.18 -81.85 -11.55
CA LEU A 194 -10.72 -81.48 -10.21
C LEU A 194 -9.54 -80.51 -10.27
N GLU A 195 -8.55 -80.78 -11.12
CA GLU A 195 -7.40 -79.89 -11.35
C GLU A 195 -7.86 -78.52 -11.89
N SER A 196 -8.78 -78.51 -12.86
CA SER A 196 -9.36 -77.26 -13.39
C SER A 196 -10.11 -76.45 -12.32
N VAL A 197 -10.87 -77.10 -11.44
CA VAL A 197 -11.54 -76.41 -10.32
C VAL A 197 -10.53 -75.87 -9.31
N ASN A 198 -9.43 -76.59 -9.03
CA ASN A 198 -8.37 -76.10 -8.15
C ASN A 198 -7.70 -74.82 -8.69
N GLU A 199 -7.45 -74.76 -9.99
CA GLU A 199 -6.92 -73.55 -10.64
C GLU A 199 -7.90 -72.38 -10.55
N GLN A 200 -9.20 -72.62 -10.75
CA GLN A 200 -10.24 -71.60 -10.57
C GLN A 200 -10.29 -71.09 -9.14
N ILE A 201 -10.23 -71.98 -8.13
CA ILE A 201 -10.18 -71.58 -6.70
C ILE A 201 -8.98 -70.68 -6.46
N LYS A 202 -7.79 -71.07 -6.93
CA LYS A 202 -6.57 -70.27 -6.77
C LYS A 202 -6.72 -68.89 -7.40
N SER A 203 -7.20 -68.81 -8.64
CA SER A 203 -7.45 -67.54 -9.33
C SER A 203 -8.42 -66.62 -8.57
N GLN A 204 -9.50 -67.18 -8.02
CA GLN A 204 -10.46 -66.39 -7.25
C GLN A 204 -9.89 -65.95 -5.89
N LEU A 205 -9.08 -66.77 -5.23
CA LEU A 205 -8.39 -66.37 -4.00
C LEU A 205 -7.39 -65.23 -4.23
N ASP A 206 -6.65 -65.25 -5.35
CA ASP A 206 -5.74 -64.18 -5.71
C ASP A 206 -6.49 -62.86 -5.95
N LYS A 207 -7.63 -62.90 -6.68
CA LYS A 207 -8.51 -61.74 -6.86
C LYS A 207 -9.07 -61.21 -5.53
N ARG A 208 -9.45 -62.11 -4.62
CA ARG A 208 -9.94 -61.72 -3.29
C ARG A 208 -8.86 -60.97 -2.53
N LYS A 209 -7.64 -61.49 -2.53
CA LYS A 209 -6.50 -60.86 -1.87
C LYS A 209 -6.22 -59.46 -2.43
N PHE A 210 -6.22 -59.33 -3.76
CA PHE A 210 -6.06 -58.03 -4.43
C PHE A 210 -7.12 -57.01 -3.98
N MET A 211 -8.41 -57.38 -4.01
CA MET A 211 -9.48 -56.47 -3.59
C MET A 211 -9.40 -56.11 -2.09
N GLN A 212 -8.97 -57.04 -1.24
CA GLN A 212 -8.74 -56.76 0.18
C GLN A 212 -7.60 -55.75 0.40
N GLU A 213 -6.51 -55.88 -0.36
CA GLU A 213 -5.38 -54.94 -0.33
C GLU A 213 -5.79 -53.55 -0.82
N GLU A 214 -6.57 -53.48 -1.90
CA GLU A 214 -7.11 -52.23 -2.44
C GLU A 214 -8.02 -51.53 -1.41
N LEU A 215 -8.92 -52.28 -0.77
CA LEU A 215 -9.82 -51.76 0.26
C LEU A 215 -9.03 -51.23 1.48
N LEU A 216 -7.99 -51.96 1.90
CA LEU A 216 -7.08 -51.52 2.96
C LEU A 216 -6.32 -50.24 2.59
N SER A 217 -5.90 -50.11 1.32
CA SER A 217 -5.19 -48.93 0.83
C SER A 217 -6.07 -47.67 0.90
N ILE A 218 -7.35 -47.79 0.50
CA ILE A 218 -8.32 -46.70 0.55
C ILE A 218 -8.60 -46.31 2.01
N GLN A 219 -8.74 -47.29 2.91
CA GLN A 219 -8.97 -47.04 4.35
C GLN A 219 -7.77 -46.38 5.04
N LYS A 220 -6.53 -46.77 4.73
CA LYS A 220 -5.33 -46.11 5.28
C LYS A 220 -5.24 -44.65 4.87
N SER A 221 -5.69 -44.32 3.65
CA SER A 221 -5.77 -42.94 3.17
C SER A 221 -6.82 -42.06 3.86
N ASN A 222 -7.63 -42.62 4.79
CA ASN A 222 -8.60 -41.88 5.60
C ASN A 222 -8.08 -41.49 6.99
N ILE A 223 -6.95 -42.03 7.45
CA ILE A 223 -6.42 -41.80 8.81
C ILE A 223 -5.39 -40.64 8.84
N ASN A 224 -4.87 -40.23 7.69
CA ASN A 224 -3.97 -39.07 7.52
C ASN A 224 -4.68 -37.92 6.82
#